data_AF-A0A358Y564-F1
#
_entry.id   AF-A0A358Y564-F1
#
_cell.length_a   1.000
_cell.length_b   1.000
_cell.length_c   1.000
_cell.angle_alpha   90.00
_cell.angle_beta   90.00
_cell.angle_gamma   90.00
#
_symmetry.space_group_name_H-M   'P 1'
#
loop_
_entity.id
_entity.type
_entity.pdbx_description
1 polymer ?
#
loop_
_entity_poly.entity_id
_entity_poly.type
_entity_poly.pdbx_seq_one_letter_code
_entity_poly.pdbx_strand_id
1 'polypeptide(L)'
;MGARKRLRAEKLKENKKSLAIAKLNNSPISPRKMRLLADLIRGVEVNKALNILHFNGKDASLSLEKLLRSAIANWEQKNEGADISQETLVVRSVEVGGGAMLKRIQPAPQGRAHRIRKRSNHVTIVVDGAK
;
A
#
# COMPACT_ATOMS: atom_id res chain seq x y z
N MET A 1 33.41 0.24 5.41
CA MET A 1 32.23 1.15 5.36
C MET A 1 32.31 2.12 6.54
N GLY A 2 32.25 3.43 6.30
CA GLY A 2 32.43 4.44 7.37
C GLY A 2 31.31 4.45 8.42
N ALA A 3 31.63 4.92 9.63
CA ALA A 3 30.73 4.93 10.80
C ALA A 3 29.37 5.58 10.52
N ARG A 4 29.32 6.66 9.72
CA ARG A 4 28.09 7.35 9.31
C ARG A 4 27.08 6.44 8.61
N LYS A 5 27.55 5.54 7.73
CA LYS A 5 26.66 4.64 6.97
C LYS A 5 26.05 3.58 7.88
N ARG A 6 26.82 3.08 8.86
CA ARG A 6 26.35 2.15 9.88
C ARG A 6 25.29 2.77 10.78
N LEU A 7 25.57 3.93 11.38
CA LEU A 7 24.63 4.64 12.25
C LEU A 7 23.30 4.97 11.54
N ARG A 8 23.37 5.38 10.26
CA ARG A 8 22.16 5.61 9.45
C ARG A 8 21.36 4.32 9.22
N ALA A 9 22.03 3.20 8.98
CA ALA A 9 21.36 1.92 8.77
C ALA A 9 20.70 1.41 10.05
N GLU A 10 21.35 1.59 11.21
CA GLU A 10 20.80 1.26 12.53
C GLU A 10 19.54 2.08 12.81
N LYS A 11 19.59 3.40 12.63
CA LYS A 11 18.42 4.29 12.80
C LYS A 11 17.24 3.89 11.90
N LEU A 12 17.49 3.49 10.66
CA LEU A 12 16.44 3.03 9.75
C LEU A 12 15.81 1.69 10.18
N LYS A 13 16.62 0.78 10.72
CA LYS A 13 16.13 -0.50 11.24
C LYS A 13 15.25 -0.27 12.47
N GLU A 14 15.66 0.62 13.36
CA GLU A 14 14.91 1.00 14.55
C GLU A 14 13.54 1.60 14.19
N ASN A 15 13.50 2.57 13.28
CA ASN A 15 12.24 3.16 12.79
C ASN A 15 11.29 2.10 12.20
N LYS A 16 11.82 1.15 11.41
CA LYS A 16 11.01 0.06 10.84
C LYS A 16 10.50 -0.92 11.89
N LYS A 17 11.18 -1.06 13.02
CA LYS A 17 10.75 -1.95 14.11
C LYS A 17 9.45 -1.40 14.72
N SER A 18 9.42 -0.10 14.99
CA SER A 18 8.24 0.59 15.54
C SER A 18 7.05 0.69 14.55
N LEU A 19 7.30 1.05 13.29
CA LEU A 19 6.20 1.28 12.33
C LEU A 19 5.54 -0.01 11.84
N ALA A 20 4.21 -0.12 11.91
CA ALA A 20 3.47 -1.22 11.29
C ALA A 20 3.28 -0.97 9.79
N ILE A 21 3.92 -1.80 8.95
CA ILE A 21 3.98 -1.61 7.50
C ILE A 21 3.46 -2.85 6.80
N ALA A 22 2.65 -2.67 5.75
CA ALA A 22 2.29 -3.72 4.80
C ALA A 22 2.61 -3.29 3.37
N LYS A 23 3.01 -4.26 2.53
CA LYS A 23 3.40 -4.01 1.14
C LYS A 23 2.75 -4.99 0.19
N LEU A 24 2.17 -4.47 -0.89
CA LEU A 24 1.70 -5.23 -2.04
C LEU A 24 2.58 -4.88 -3.24
N ASN A 25 3.34 -5.87 -3.73
CA ASN A 25 4.25 -5.69 -4.85
C ASN A 25 3.76 -6.39 -6.12
N ASN A 26 4.05 -5.80 -7.29
CA ASN A 26 3.74 -6.37 -8.61
C ASN A 26 2.25 -6.61 -8.86
N SER A 27 1.37 -5.78 -8.31
CA SER A 27 -0.06 -5.90 -8.59
C SER A 27 -0.34 -5.45 -10.05
N PRO A 28 -1.14 -6.21 -10.82
CA PRO A 28 -1.40 -5.95 -12.25
C PRO A 28 -2.34 -4.76 -12.50
N ILE A 29 -2.67 -4.01 -11.44
CA ILE A 29 -3.58 -2.88 -11.50
C ILE A 29 -2.79 -1.59 -11.78
N SER A 30 -3.40 -0.70 -12.58
CA SER A 30 -2.76 0.57 -12.90
C SER A 30 -2.63 1.46 -11.64
N PRO A 31 -1.46 2.10 -11.41
CA PRO A 31 -1.26 2.99 -10.26
C PRO A 31 -2.32 4.09 -10.12
N ARG A 32 -2.83 4.62 -11.24
CA ARG A 32 -3.86 5.68 -11.23
C ARG A 32 -5.18 5.21 -10.61
N LYS A 33 -5.61 3.97 -10.93
CA LYS A 33 -6.84 3.41 -10.37
C LYS A 33 -6.72 3.16 -8.87
N MET A 34 -5.54 2.74 -8.43
CA MET A 34 -5.22 2.51 -7.02
C MET A 34 -5.13 3.81 -6.22
N ARG A 35 -4.58 4.88 -6.79
CA ARG A 35 -4.49 6.19 -6.11
C ARG A 35 -5.84 6.76 -5.72
N LEU A 36 -6.85 6.61 -6.59
CA LEU A 36 -8.21 7.07 -6.28
C LEU A 36 -8.75 6.48 -4.97
N LEU A 37 -8.49 5.20 -4.71
CA LEU A 37 -8.89 4.56 -3.44
C LEU A 37 -7.93 4.87 -2.30
N ALA A 38 -6.62 4.94 -2.58
CA ALA A 38 -5.61 5.30 -1.59
C ALA A 38 -5.87 6.68 -0.99
N ASP A 39 -6.34 7.63 -1.79
CA ASP A 39 -6.67 8.99 -1.35
C ASP A 39 -7.92 9.01 -0.45
N LEU A 40 -8.87 8.10 -0.64
CA LEU A 40 -10.07 7.99 0.21
C LEU A 40 -9.76 7.43 1.60
N ILE A 41 -8.81 6.50 1.71
CA ILE A 41 -8.50 5.84 2.98
C ILE A 41 -7.37 6.53 3.77
N ARG A 42 -6.66 7.48 3.14
CA ARG A 42 -5.53 8.16 3.79
C ARG A 42 -6.03 9.04 4.94
N GLY A 43 -5.47 8.85 6.14
CA GLY A 43 -5.85 9.60 7.32
C GLY A 43 -7.19 9.18 7.94
N VAL A 44 -7.84 8.14 7.39
CA VAL A 44 -9.09 7.61 7.92
C VAL A 44 -8.79 6.55 8.97
N GLU A 45 -9.66 6.46 9.98
CA GLU A 45 -9.67 5.38 10.97
C GLU A 45 -9.76 4.01 10.28
N VAL A 46 -9.03 3.02 10.78
CA VAL A 46 -8.89 1.71 10.14
C VAL A 46 -10.23 1.00 9.89
N ASN A 47 -11.14 1.02 10.86
CA ASN A 47 -12.46 0.37 10.73
C ASN A 47 -13.31 1.05 9.64
N LYS A 48 -13.30 2.39 9.60
CA LYS A 48 -13.98 3.15 8.55
C LYS A 48 -13.34 2.89 7.18
N ALA A 49 -12.01 2.82 7.11
CA ALA A 49 -11.30 2.50 5.88
C ALA A 49 -11.63 1.08 5.37
N LEU A 50 -11.75 0.09 6.26
CA LEU A 50 -12.21 -1.26 5.88
C LEU A 50 -13.62 -1.23 5.29
N ASN A 51 -14.55 -0.51 5.92
CA ASN A 51 -15.93 -0.37 5.41
C ASN A 51 -15.97 0.33 4.06
N ILE A 52 -15.22 1.44 3.91
CA ILE A 52 -15.10 2.16 2.63
C ILE A 52 -14.61 1.23 1.55
N LEU A 53 -13.57 0.43 1.80
CA LEU A 53 -13.03 -0.50 0.81
C LEU A 53 -14.00 -1.65 0.51
N HIS A 54 -14.65 -2.21 1.53
CA HIS A 54 -15.55 -3.35 1.37
C HIS A 54 -16.76 -3.02 0.48
N PHE A 55 -17.36 -1.84 0.64
CA PHE A 55 -18.52 -1.41 -0.14
C PHE A 55 -18.15 -0.67 -1.44
N ASN A 56 -16.86 -0.51 -1.75
CA ASN A 56 -16.44 0.15 -2.97
C ASN A 56 -16.45 -0.80 -4.17
N GLY A 57 -17.24 -0.47 -5.20
CA GLY A 57 -17.37 -1.28 -6.42
C GLY A 57 -16.16 -1.24 -7.38
N LYS A 58 -15.04 -0.61 -7.03
CA LYS A 58 -13.81 -0.62 -7.86
C LYS A 58 -12.98 -1.86 -7.55
N ASP A 59 -12.58 -2.62 -8.55
CA ASP A 59 -11.71 -3.82 -8.42
C ASP A 59 -10.44 -3.64 -7.56
N ALA A 60 -9.88 -2.43 -7.53
CA ALA A 60 -8.73 -2.12 -6.68
C ALA A 60 -9.02 -2.22 -5.17
N SER A 61 -10.29 -2.17 -4.75
CA SER A 61 -10.71 -2.21 -3.35
C SER A 61 -10.39 -3.56 -2.72
N LEU A 62 -10.67 -4.66 -3.42
CA LEU A 62 -10.40 -6.03 -2.97
C LEU A 62 -8.92 -6.24 -2.61
N SER A 63 -8.02 -5.69 -3.43
CA SER A 63 -6.58 -5.78 -3.18
C SER A 63 -6.14 -4.92 -2.00
N LEU A 64 -6.70 -3.71 -1.86
CA LEU A 64 -6.38 -2.80 -0.78
C LEU A 64 -6.96 -3.26 0.57
N GLU A 65 -8.15 -3.83 0.58
CA GLU A 65 -8.81 -4.37 1.78
C GLU A 65 -7.96 -5.48 2.39
N LYS A 66 -7.52 -6.44 1.55
CA LYS A 66 -6.61 -7.50 1.98
C LYS A 66 -5.29 -6.94 2.53
N LEU A 67 -4.74 -5.92 1.88
CA LEU A 67 -3.51 -5.29 2.32
C LEU A 67 -3.69 -4.55 3.66
N LEU A 68 -4.82 -3.88 3.85
CA LEU A 68 -5.14 -3.20 5.11
C LEU A 68 -5.32 -4.20 6.26
N ARG A 69 -6.04 -5.31 6.02
CA ARG A 69 -6.14 -6.41 7.00
C ARG A 69 -4.77 -6.97 7.38
N SER A 70 -3.86 -7.13 6.40
CA SER A 70 -2.48 -7.53 6.68
C SER A 70 -1.70 -6.48 7.48
N ALA A 71 -1.95 -5.18 7.26
CA ALA A 71 -1.30 -4.12 8.04
C ALA A 71 -1.75 -4.12 9.49
N ILE A 72 -3.04 -4.40 9.76
CA ILE A 72 -3.60 -4.56 11.10
C ILE A 72 -2.93 -5.75 11.80
N ALA A 73 -2.89 -6.92 11.14
CA ALA A 73 -2.22 -8.10 11.71
C ALA A 73 -0.73 -7.85 12.02
N ASN A 74 -0.02 -7.10 11.16
CA ASN A 74 1.37 -6.71 11.41
C ASN A 74 1.51 -5.73 12.58
N TRP A 75 0.49 -4.92 12.85
CA TRP A 75 0.46 -4.02 14.00
C TRP A 75 0.20 -4.79 15.30
N GLU A 76 -0.76 -5.72 15.28
CA GLU A 76 -1.07 -6.62 16.41
C GLU A 76 0.17 -7.40 16.86
N GLN A 77 0.90 -8.00 15.90
CA GLN A 77 2.13 -8.75 16.19
C GLN A 77 3.26 -7.90 16.79
N LYS A 78 3.22 -6.57 16.61
CA LYS A 78 4.26 -5.67 17.14
C LYS A 78 3.92 -5.14 18.51
N ASN A 79 2.63 -5.06 18.84
CA ASN A 79 2.12 -4.53 20.09
C ASN A 79 1.44 -5.65 20.89
N GLU A 80 2.18 -6.74 21.13
CA GLU A 80 1.70 -7.87 21.93
C GLU A 80 1.24 -7.35 23.32
N GLY A 81 -0.08 -7.37 23.56
CA GLY A 81 -0.71 -6.90 24.79
C GLY A 81 -1.52 -5.60 24.68
N ALA A 82 -1.53 -4.93 23.52
CA ALA A 82 -2.44 -3.82 23.26
C ALA A 82 -3.70 -4.30 22.52
N ASP A 83 -4.88 -4.02 23.09
CA ASP A 83 -6.15 -4.32 22.44
C ASP A 83 -6.47 -3.27 21.37
N ILE A 84 -6.73 -3.74 20.15
CA ILE A 84 -7.16 -2.93 18.99
C ILE A 84 -8.43 -2.13 19.29
N SER A 85 -9.26 -2.62 20.22
CA SER A 85 -10.50 -1.95 20.63
C SER A 85 -10.26 -0.73 21.52
N GLN A 86 -9.11 -0.67 22.21
CA GLN A 86 -8.75 0.45 23.07
C GLN A 86 -7.93 1.52 22.35
N GLU A 87 -7.16 1.13 21.32
CA GLU A 87 -6.40 2.08 20.51
C GLU A 87 -7.16 2.48 19.24
N THR A 88 -7.28 3.78 18.99
CA THR A 88 -7.83 4.27 17.72
C THR A 88 -6.75 4.19 16.65
N LEU A 89 -6.70 3.11 15.86
CA LEU A 89 -5.77 2.99 14.75
C LEU A 89 -6.20 3.84 13.55
N VAL A 90 -5.23 4.51 12.93
CA VAL A 90 -5.42 5.36 11.74
C VAL A 90 -4.47 4.94 10.63
N VAL A 91 -4.95 5.03 9.39
CA VAL A 91 -4.12 4.85 8.20
C VAL A 91 -3.22 6.08 8.02
N ARG A 92 -2.03 6.04 8.62
CA ARG A 92 -1.07 7.16 8.64
C ARG A 92 -0.58 7.55 7.25
N SER A 93 -0.21 6.58 6.42
CA SER A 93 0.27 6.85 5.06
C SER A 93 -0.04 5.72 4.10
N VAL A 94 -0.42 6.09 2.88
CA VAL A 94 -0.62 5.16 1.77
C VAL A 94 0.14 5.69 0.56
N GLU A 95 1.12 4.93 0.11
CA GLU A 95 1.96 5.25 -1.04
C GLU A 95 1.66 4.27 -2.19
N VAL A 96 1.41 4.82 -3.38
CA VAL A 96 1.15 4.02 -4.60
C VAL A 96 2.20 4.38 -5.67
N GLY A 97 3.22 3.54 -5.76
CA GLY A 97 4.30 3.61 -6.74
C GLY A 97 3.95 2.94 -8.07
N GLY A 98 4.69 3.29 -9.12
CA GLY A 98 4.66 2.57 -10.39
C GLY A 98 5.52 1.31 -10.33
N GLY A 99 5.08 0.23 -10.96
CA GLY A 99 5.85 -1.00 -11.10
C GLY A 99 6.32 -1.24 -12.54
N ALA A 100 6.90 -2.42 -12.77
CA ALA A 100 7.34 -2.84 -14.10
C ALA A 100 6.17 -2.88 -15.11
N MET A 101 6.40 -2.35 -16.30
CA MET A 101 5.40 -2.33 -17.36
C MET A 101 5.66 -3.40 -18.40
N LEU A 102 4.63 -4.17 -18.73
CA LEU A 102 4.64 -5.06 -19.88
C LEU A 102 4.22 -4.28 -21.13
N LYS A 103 5.02 -4.37 -22.19
CA LYS A 103 4.74 -3.79 -23.50
C LYS A 103 4.18 -4.89 -24.40
N ARG A 104 3.08 -4.63 -25.10
CA ARG A 104 2.46 -5.52 -26.09
C ARG A 104 2.18 -4.72 -27.36
N ILE A 105 2.06 -5.42 -28.49
CA ILE A 105 1.73 -4.83 -29.78
C ILE A 105 0.25 -5.08 -30.07
N GLN A 106 -0.43 -4.09 -30.62
CA GLN A 106 -1.77 -4.19 -31.16
C GLN A 106 -1.72 -3.86 -32.65
N PRO A 107 -2.21 -4.76 -33.53
CA PRO A 107 -2.37 -4.45 -34.95
C PRO A 107 -3.28 -3.24 -35.14
N ALA A 108 -2.89 -2.34 -36.04
CA ALA A 108 -3.62 -1.11 -36.35
C ALA A 108 -3.81 -0.96 -37.87
N PRO A 109 -4.75 -0.11 -38.32
CA PRO A 109 -5.03 0.08 -39.75
C PRO A 109 -3.78 0.49 -40.54
N GLN A 110 -3.78 0.19 -41.84
CA GLN A 110 -2.70 0.53 -42.78
C GLN A 110 -1.35 -0.12 -42.43
N GLY A 111 -1.35 -1.38 -41.95
CA GLY A 111 -0.12 -2.13 -41.65
C GLY A 111 0.68 -1.57 -40.46
N ARG A 112 0.04 -0.79 -39.57
CA ARG A 112 0.69 -0.16 -38.42
C ARG A 112 0.64 -1.03 -37.16
N ALA A 113 1.55 -0.75 -36.22
CA ALA A 113 1.60 -1.40 -34.91
C ALA A 113 1.55 -0.36 -33.79
N HIS A 114 0.51 -0.43 -32.94
CA HIS A 114 0.41 0.39 -31.73
C HIS A 114 0.92 -0.36 -30.50
N ARG A 115 1.48 0.39 -29.54
CA ARG A 115 2.03 -0.16 -28.31
C ARG A 115 1.00 -0.11 -27.18
N ILE A 116 0.52 -1.25 -26.72
CA ILE A 116 -0.23 -1.37 -25.46
C ILE A 116 0.73 -1.47 -24.28
N ARG A 117 0.40 -0.76 -23.21
CA ARG A 117 1.18 -0.65 -21.99
C ARG A 117 0.39 -1.21 -20.80
N LYS A 118 0.64 -2.47 -20.40
CA LYS A 118 0.06 -3.07 -19.19
C LYS A 118 0.89 -2.65 -17.98
N ARG A 119 0.35 -1.70 -17.20
CA ARG A 119 1.00 -1.11 -16.03
C ARG A 119 0.76 -1.96 -14.80
N SER A 120 1.78 -2.11 -13.96
CA SER A 120 1.66 -2.63 -12.60
C SER A 120 1.94 -1.53 -11.58
N ASN A 121 1.68 -1.83 -10.31
CA ASN A 121 1.96 -0.92 -9.20
C ASN A 121 2.57 -1.64 -7.98
N HIS A 122 3.06 -0.81 -7.06
CA HIS A 122 3.47 -1.21 -5.73
C HIS A 122 2.72 -0.34 -4.73
N VAL A 123 2.12 -0.94 -3.70
CA VAL A 123 1.40 -0.22 -2.65
C VAL A 123 2.08 -0.47 -1.31
N THR A 124 2.30 0.60 -0.55
CA THR A 124 2.76 0.52 0.83
C THR A 124 1.74 1.22 1.73
N ILE A 125 1.25 0.52 2.74
CA ILE A 125 0.36 1.06 3.78
C ILE A 125 1.14 1.07 5.09
N VAL A 126 1.01 2.17 5.83
CA VAL A 126 1.50 2.29 7.21
C VAL A 126 0.31 2.63 8.10
N VAL A 127 0.14 1.83 9.14
CA VAL A 127 -0.88 2.04 10.17
C VAL A 127 -0.18 2.46 11.45
N ASP A 128 -0.77 3.41 12.16
CA ASP A 128 -0.24 3.92 13.42
C ASP A 128 -1.39 4.23 14.38
N GLY A 129 -1.12 4.26 15.67
CA GLY A 129 -2.08 4.72 16.67
C GLY A 129 -2.32 6.22 16.51
N ALA A 130 -3.57 6.67 16.64
CA ALA A 130 -3.86 8.09 16.80
C ALA A 130 -3.27 8.55 18.15
N LYS A 131 -2.32 9.49 18.10
CA LYS A 131 -1.91 10.25 19.28
C LYS A 131 -2.98 11.27 19.67
#